data_AF-A0A7J3W6E9-F1
#
_entry.id   AF-A0A7J3W6E9-F1
#
_cell.length_a   1.000
_cell.length_b   1.000
_cell.length_c   1.000
_cell.angle_alpha   90.00
_cell.angle_beta   90.00
_cell.angle_gamma   90.00
#
_symmetry.space_group_name_H-M   'P 1'
#
loop_
_entity.id
_entity.type
_entity.pdbx_description
1 polymer ?
#
loop_
_entity_poly.entity_id
_entity_poly.type
_entity_poly.pdbx_seq_one_letter_code
_entity_poly.pdbx_strand_id
1 'polypeptide(L)'
;MRIKIFNTLGRKKQVFKPINDKEVKMYTCGPTVYDYAHIGNLRTYVNEDVMRRVFELFGYKVLHVMNITDVGHLTSQADTGEDKIEKAAKERQKTAWEIAEFFTQEFFKDIET
;
A
#
# COMPACT_ATOMS: atom_id res chain seq x y z
N MET A 1 -17.34 -11.61 -20.18
CA MET A 1 -16.24 -12.30 -19.45
C MET A 1 -16.39 -11.97 -17.95
N ARG A 2 -16.06 -12.88 -17.01
CA ARG A 2 -16.15 -12.60 -15.55
C ARG A 2 -14.75 -12.55 -14.93
N ILE A 3 -14.49 -11.56 -14.07
CA ILE A 3 -13.22 -11.45 -13.34
C ILE A 3 -13.09 -12.62 -12.36
N LYS A 4 -11.90 -13.25 -12.32
CA LYS A 4 -11.54 -14.25 -11.32
C LYS A 4 -10.27 -13.81 -10.59
N ILE A 5 -10.31 -13.81 -9.26
CA ILE A 5 -9.20 -13.38 -8.39
C ILE A 5 -8.74 -14.55 -7.53
N PHE A 6 -7.43 -14.68 -7.33
CA PHE A 6 -6.89 -15.63 -6.37
C PHE A 6 -7.14 -15.11 -4.95
N ASN A 7 -7.98 -15.83 -4.19
CA ASN A 7 -8.27 -15.48 -2.80
C ASN A 7 -7.33 -16.25 -1.88
N THR A 8 -6.45 -15.54 -1.16
CA THR A 8 -5.48 -16.12 -0.22
C THR A 8 -6.14 -16.92 0.91
N LEU A 9 -7.31 -16.49 1.42
CA LEU A 9 -8.03 -17.20 2.49
C LEU A 9 -8.43 -18.63 2.07
N GLY A 10 -8.86 -18.78 0.82
CA GLY A 10 -9.28 -20.07 0.25
C GLY A 10 -8.24 -20.74 -0.66
N ARG A 11 -7.08 -20.11 -0.85
CA ARG A 11 -5.98 -20.49 -1.75
C ARG A 11 -6.42 -20.94 -3.15
N LYS A 12 -7.42 -20.27 -3.73
CA LYS A 12 -7.96 -20.62 -5.05
C LYS A 12 -8.48 -19.41 -5.82
N LYS A 13 -8.52 -19.53 -7.15
CA LYS A 13 -9.18 -18.54 -8.00
C LYS A 13 -10.70 -18.64 -7.82
N GLN A 14 -11.34 -17.53 -7.50
CA GLN A 14 -12.79 -17.42 -7.32
C GLN A 14 -13.34 -16.34 -8.24
N VAL A 15 -14.60 -16.49 -8.67
CA VAL A 15 -15.31 -15.43 -9.40
C VAL A 15 -15.48 -14.25 -8.46
N PHE A 16 -14.98 -13.08 -8.85
CA PHE A 16 -15.17 -11.86 -8.09
C PHE A 16 -16.65 -11.48 -8.10
N LYS A 17 -17.20 -11.18 -6.92
CA LYS A 17 -18.55 -10.67 -6.73
C LYS A 17 -18.44 -9.49 -5.76
N PRO A 18 -18.75 -8.26 -6.20
CA PRO A 18 -18.72 -7.11 -5.31
C PRO A 18 -19.80 -7.24 -4.23
N ILE A 19 -19.59 -6.57 -3.10
CA ILE A 19 -20.58 -6.47 -2.02
C ILE A 19 -21.76 -5.61 -2.47
N ASN A 20 -21.47 -4.51 -3.17
CA ASN A 20 -22.43 -3.54 -3.69
C ASN A 20 -22.39 -3.54 -5.22
N ASP A 21 -23.40 -4.06 -5.91
CA ASP A 21 -23.60 -4.05 -7.36
C ASP A 21 -22.38 -3.73 -8.25
N LYS A 22 -22.18 -2.45 -8.61
CA LYS A 22 -21.10 -2.00 -9.50
C LYS A 22 -19.97 -1.25 -8.77
N GLU A 23 -19.88 -1.40 -7.45
CA GLU A 23 -18.88 -0.74 -6.62
C GLU A 23 -17.90 -1.76 -6.02
N VAL A 24 -16.61 -1.50 -6.21
CA VAL A 24 -15.51 -2.25 -5.61
C VAL A 24 -14.83 -1.36 -4.58
N LYS A 25 -14.82 -1.80 -3.33
CA LYS A 25 -14.04 -1.16 -2.26
C LYS A 25 -12.75 -1.96 -2.07
N MET A 26 -11.62 -1.32 -2.35
CA MET A 26 -10.30 -1.95 -2.32
C MET A 26 -9.43 -1.22 -1.32
N TYR A 27 -8.93 -1.95 -0.32
CA TYR A 27 -7.90 -1.45 0.59
C TYR A 27 -6.58 -2.11 0.27
N THR A 28 -5.50 -1.33 0.23
CA THR A 28 -4.14 -1.84 0.11
C THR A 28 -3.24 -1.22 1.17
N CYS A 29 -2.25 -1.99 1.62
CA CYS A 29 -1.28 -1.49 2.60
C CYS A 29 -0.28 -0.58 1.88
N GLY A 30 -0.17 0.66 2.34
CA GLY A 30 0.84 1.58 1.83
C GLY A 30 2.19 1.47 2.57
N PRO A 31 3.11 2.40 2.29
CA PRO A 31 4.47 2.34 2.80
C PRO A 31 4.56 2.76 4.28
N THR A 32 5.64 2.34 4.91
CA THR A 32 6.14 2.99 6.12
C THR A 32 7.20 3.98 5.72
N VAL A 33 6.97 5.25 6.02
CA VAL A 33 7.69 6.39 5.43
C VAL A 33 8.93 6.76 6.25
N TYR A 34 9.83 5.79 6.42
CA TYR A 34 11.11 5.96 7.12
C TYR A 34 12.32 6.04 6.17
N ASP A 35 12.15 5.60 4.92
CA ASP A 35 13.15 5.69 3.85
C ASP A 35 12.49 5.72 2.46
N TYR A 36 13.28 5.90 1.40
CA TYR A 36 12.81 5.82 0.02
C TYR A 36 12.20 4.43 -0.30
N ALA A 37 11.14 4.41 -1.10
CA ALA A 37 10.53 3.17 -1.55
C ALA A 37 11.49 2.40 -2.48
N HIS A 38 11.75 1.13 -2.19
CA HIS A 38 12.59 0.30 -3.07
C HIS A 38 11.74 -0.40 -4.14
N ILE A 39 12.40 -0.94 -5.18
CA ILE A 39 11.71 -1.61 -6.31
C ILE A 39 10.73 -2.72 -5.88
N GLY A 40 11.04 -3.44 -4.79
CA GLY A 40 10.14 -4.42 -4.19
C GLY A 40 8.81 -3.83 -3.69
N ASN A 41 8.81 -2.61 -3.12
CA ASN A 41 7.60 -1.91 -2.73
C ASN A 41 6.85 -1.43 -3.99
N LEU A 42 7.58 -0.80 -4.92
CA LEU A 42 6.98 -0.21 -6.13
C LEU A 42 6.28 -1.26 -7.01
N ARG A 43 6.81 -2.48 -7.09
CA ARG A 43 6.13 -3.61 -7.75
C ARG A 43 4.72 -3.84 -7.20
N THR A 44 4.53 -3.71 -5.89
CA THR A 44 3.22 -3.88 -5.24
C THR A 44 2.26 -2.80 -5.70
N TYR A 45 2.65 -1.52 -5.66
CA TYR A 45 1.80 -0.41 -6.07
C TYR A 45 1.43 -0.45 -7.56
N VAL A 46 2.36 -0.90 -8.42
CA VAL A 46 2.05 -1.17 -9.84
C VAL A 46 0.97 -2.26 -9.98
N ASN A 47 1.06 -3.36 -9.22
CA ASN A 47 0.04 -4.42 -9.27
C ASN A 47 -1.32 -3.93 -8.77
N GLU A 48 -1.34 -3.09 -7.75
CA GLU A 48 -2.56 -2.49 -7.20
C GLU A 48 -3.22 -1.54 -8.20
N ASP A 49 -2.43 -0.70 -8.87
CA ASP A 49 -2.88 0.17 -9.96
C ASP A 49 -3.45 -0.64 -11.14
N VAL A 50 -2.74 -1.69 -11.57
CA VAL A 50 -3.23 -2.61 -12.61
C VAL A 50 -4.55 -3.26 -12.18
N MET A 51 -4.67 -3.68 -10.92
CA MET A 51 -5.91 -4.27 -10.41
C MET A 51 -7.07 -3.26 -10.43
N ARG A 52 -6.83 -2.02 -9.99
CA ARG A 52 -7.81 -0.92 -10.06
C ARG A 52 -8.27 -0.69 -11.51
N ARG A 53 -7.32 -0.50 -12.43
CA ARG A 53 -7.60 -0.25 -13.86
C ARG A 53 -8.34 -1.41 -14.53
N VAL A 54 -8.05 -2.65 -14.15
CA VAL A 54 -8.79 -3.83 -14.64
C VAL A 54 -10.24 -3.81 -14.15
N PHE A 55 -10.50 -3.46 -12.89
CA PHE A 55 -11.88 -3.32 -12.42
C PHE A 55 -12.63 -2.20 -13.14
N GLU A 56 -11.99 -1.04 -13.32
CA GLU A 56 -12.56 0.10 -14.04
C GLU A 56 -12.86 -0.26 -15.51
N LEU A 57 -11.95 -0.96 -16.19
CA LEU A 57 -12.13 -1.47 -17.56
C LEU A 57 -13.36 -2.38 -17.69
N PHE A 58 -13.70 -3.12 -16.64
CA PHE A 58 -14.88 -4.00 -16.58
C PHE A 58 -16.15 -3.26 -16.14
N GLY A 59 -16.10 -1.93 -15.98
CA GLY A 59 -17.24 -1.07 -15.70
C GLY A 59 -17.61 -0.98 -14.21
N TYR A 60 -16.66 -1.32 -13.31
CA TYR A 60 -16.83 -1.08 -11.88
C TYR A 60 -16.39 0.33 -11.51
N LYS A 61 -17.12 0.95 -10.57
CA LYS A 61 -16.63 2.10 -9.81
C LYS A 61 -15.73 1.57 -8.70
N VAL A 62 -14.48 2.01 -8.66
CA VAL A 62 -13.52 1.57 -7.64
C VAL A 62 -13.30 2.68 -6.63
N LEU A 63 -13.47 2.37 -5.34
CA LEU A 63 -12.95 3.16 -4.23
C LEU A 63 -11.71 2.47 -3.71
N HIS A 64 -10.54 2.97 -4.09
CA HIS A 64 -9.24 2.47 -3.64
C HIS A 64 -8.72 3.35 -2.50
N VAL A 65 -8.43 2.74 -1.35
CA VAL A 65 -7.82 3.38 -0.18
C VAL A 65 -6.47 2.74 0.09
N MET A 66 -5.45 3.57 0.29
CA MET A 66 -4.11 3.17 0.69
C MET A 66 -3.70 4.02 1.91
N ASN A 67 -3.22 3.38 2.97
CA ASN A 67 -2.74 4.10 4.15
C ASN A 67 -1.31 4.61 3.96
N ILE A 68 -0.86 5.51 4.84
CA ILE A 68 0.55 5.75 5.11
C ILE A 68 0.81 5.29 6.54
N THR A 69 1.91 4.60 6.79
CA THR A 69 2.37 4.31 8.16
C THR A 69 3.43 5.35 8.52
N ASP A 70 2.99 6.42 9.17
CA ASP A 70 3.76 7.61 9.59
C ASP A 70 4.15 7.57 11.08
N VAL A 71 3.65 6.58 11.83
CA VAL A 71 4.04 6.23 13.20
C VAL A 71 4.08 4.71 13.31
N GLY A 72 5.03 4.17 14.07
CA GLY A 72 5.05 2.73 14.33
C GLY A 72 5.91 1.93 13.35
N HIS A 73 5.59 0.63 13.30
CA HIS A 73 6.25 -0.42 12.53
C HIS A 73 7.65 -0.73 13.04
N LEU A 74 7.72 -1.77 13.87
CA LEU A 74 8.95 -2.26 14.45
C LEU A 74 9.87 -2.85 13.38
N THR A 75 11.17 -2.79 13.64
CA THR A 75 12.22 -3.28 12.74
C THR A 75 12.07 -4.77 12.39
N SER A 76 11.49 -5.58 13.27
CA SER A 76 11.17 -6.99 13.03
C SER A 76 9.73 -7.22 12.59
N GLN A 77 9.52 -8.17 11.68
CA GLN A 77 8.18 -8.67 11.33
C GLN A 77 7.50 -9.45 12.46
N ALA A 78 8.23 -9.79 13.52
CA ALA A 78 7.68 -10.39 14.73
C ALA A 78 7.22 -9.35 15.77
N ASP A 79 7.03 -8.09 15.35
CA ASP A 79 6.70 -6.96 16.23
C ASP A 79 7.67 -6.83 17.41
N THR A 80 8.96 -6.93 17.10
CA THR A 80 10.07 -6.72 18.04
C THR A 80 11.10 -5.74 17.49
N GLY A 81 11.90 -5.15 18.37
CA GLY A 81 12.95 -4.18 18.00
C GLY A 81 12.49 -2.73 18.07
N GLU A 82 13.33 -1.82 17.59
CA GLU A 82 13.05 -0.37 17.58
C GLU A 82 12.02 -0.01 16.50
N ASP A 83 11.31 1.09 16.72
CA ASP A 83 10.45 1.73 15.74
C ASP A 83 11.28 2.25 14.55
N LYS A 84 10.85 1.91 13.33
CA LYS A 84 11.62 2.27 12.11
C LYS A 84 11.71 3.77 11.90
N ILE A 85 10.67 4.52 12.26
CA ILE A 85 10.59 5.97 12.07
C ILE A 85 11.43 6.67 13.14
N GLU A 86 11.34 6.26 14.41
CA GLU A 86 12.20 6.79 15.48
C GLU A 86 13.68 6.54 15.21
N LYS A 87 14.01 5.34 14.72
CA LYS A 87 15.38 5.01 14.33
C LYS A 87 15.89 5.94 13.22
N ALA A 88 15.11 6.12 12.16
CA ALA A 88 15.47 7.02 11.05
C ALA A 88 15.59 8.48 11.50
N ALA A 89 14.70 8.93 12.38
CA ALA A 89 14.72 10.27 12.98
C ALA A 89 16.02 10.52 13.75
N LYS A 90 16.44 9.55 14.59
CA LYS A 90 17.69 9.61 15.35
C LYS A 90 18.93 9.63 14.45
N GLU A 91 18.98 8.76 13.45
CA GLU A 91 20.11 8.67 12.50
C GLU A 91 20.29 9.96 11.68
N ARG A 92 19.19 10.66 11.38
CA ARG A 92 19.18 11.85 10.52
C ARG A 92 19.09 13.17 11.29
N GLN A 93 19.09 13.12 12.62
CA GLN A 93 18.95 14.29 13.50
C GLN A 93 17.71 15.14 13.16
N LYS A 94 16.58 14.46 12.93
CA LYS A 94 15.27 15.04 12.62
C LYS A 94 14.23 14.52 13.60
N THR A 95 13.07 15.16 13.62
CA THR A 95 11.88 14.62 14.30
C THR A 95 11.25 13.50 13.47
N ALA A 96 10.49 12.60 14.12
CA ALA A 96 9.72 11.56 13.44
C ALA A 96 8.76 12.17 12.39
N TRP A 97 8.19 13.34 12.69
CA TRP A 97 7.30 14.02 11.76
C TRP A 97 8.03 14.51 10.51
N GLU A 98 9.21 15.14 10.65
CA GLU A 98 9.99 15.59 9.49
C GLU A 98 10.43 14.42 8.60
N ILE A 99 10.69 13.24 9.18
CA ILE A 99 10.99 12.02 8.42
C ILE A 99 9.74 11.54 7.66
N ALA A 100 8.63 11.35 8.38
CA ALA A 100 7.42 10.83 7.80
C ALA A 100 6.86 11.76 6.70
N GLU A 101 6.86 13.07 6.93
CA GLU A 101 6.41 14.05 5.95
C GLU A 101 7.30 14.01 4.70
N PHE A 102 8.63 14.10 4.87
CA PHE A 102 9.57 14.08 3.75
C PHE A 102 9.38 12.84 2.87
N PHE A 103 9.36 11.64 3.48
CA PHE A 103 9.24 10.41 2.72
C PHE A 103 7.85 10.11 2.18
N THR A 104 6.81 10.65 2.81
CA THR A 104 5.47 10.64 2.21
C THR A 104 5.46 11.41 0.90
N GLN A 105 6.09 12.59 0.86
CA GLN A 105 6.17 13.39 -0.36
C GLN A 105 7.01 12.70 -1.44
N GLU A 106 8.17 12.13 -1.08
CA GLU A 106 9.00 11.39 -2.03
C GLU A 106 8.25 10.15 -2.57
N PHE A 107 7.57 9.41 -1.72
CA PHE A 107 6.76 8.28 -2.15
C PHE A 107 5.68 8.68 -3.16
N PHE A 108 4.94 9.78 -2.90
CA PHE A 108 3.91 10.23 -3.84
C PHE A 108 4.47 10.72 -5.18
N LYS A 109 5.69 11.27 -5.20
CA LYS A 109 6.40 11.58 -6.47
C LYS A 109 6.76 10.29 -7.21
N ASP A 110 7.25 9.27 -6.50
CA ASP A 110 7.65 7.99 -7.10
C ASP A 110 6.47 7.22 -7.74
N ILE A 111 5.26 7.39 -7.20
CA ILE A 111 4.05 6.69 -7.66
C ILE A 111 3.10 7.57 -8.49
N GLU A 112 3.54 8.76 -8.92
CA GLU A 112 2.74 9.63 -9.78
C GLU A 112 2.48 8.94 -11.13
N THR A 113 1.20 8.81 -11.52
CA THR A 113 0.76 8.13 -12.76
C THR A 113 -0.19 8.97 -13.59
#